data_AF-A0A2V3IXE6-F1
#
_entry.id   AF-A0A2V3IXE6-F1
#
_cell.length_a   1.000
_cell.length_b   1.000
_cell.length_c   1.000
_cell.angle_alpha   90.00
_cell.angle_beta   90.00
_cell.angle_gamma   90.00
#
_symmetry.space_group_name_H-M   'P 1'
#
loop_
_entity.id
_entity.type
_entity.pdbx_description
1 polymer ?
#
loop_
_entity_poly.entity_id
_entity_poly.type
_entity_poly.pdbx_seq_one_letter_code
_entity_poly.pdbx_strand_id
1 'polypeptide(L)'
;MADREVIDACLKVVSNRCRNLRKAIDRAKTWEQAAAKGQDLNAEQLESVKSCVKKEALLAELQEILKKQTSIVERPEQQEEKPKISKRAAKAAKAKERRAKSVRSQEESTASSMDGTQKDDDSDKALTTSPRDAKSPDYSKESSAVAAPSEHLTADNRRLEAENQALRRELEDLKESKATEQNGMKKENVRKVLNLFHIVDFLRQQGSREALHGYAASHPETIGNFVTELDMDLLCYFNVMLTSPNGNVPHNEAVDVSTLHCLEFLQNSQLDAFKDTSYEALTRIVDKISSCPILTERGLDERAKAALQSEKFVHDGTNGNGPAHEVTDARANVAIP
;
A
#
# COMPACT_ATOMS: atom_id res chain seq x y z
N MET A 1 65.52 22.76 4.96
CA MET A 1 64.22 23.03 4.31
C MET A 1 63.53 21.75 3.82
N ALA A 2 64.28 20.70 3.41
CA ALA A 2 63.71 19.41 2.98
C ALA A 2 62.83 18.70 4.04
N ASP A 3 63.15 18.81 5.34
CA ASP A 3 62.40 18.09 6.38
C ASP A 3 60.95 18.57 6.54
N ARG A 4 60.67 19.83 6.22
CA ARG A 4 59.31 20.39 6.34
C ARG A 4 58.38 19.84 5.27
N GLU A 5 58.88 19.67 4.04
CA GLU A 5 58.10 19.09 2.94
C GLU A 5 57.80 17.61 3.17
N VAL A 6 58.73 16.87 3.76
CA VAL A 6 58.53 15.46 4.13
C VAL A 6 57.46 15.34 5.23
N ILE A 7 57.52 16.20 6.25
CA ILE A 7 56.52 16.24 7.33
C ILE A 7 55.13 16.58 6.76
N ASP A 8 55.03 17.59 5.88
CA ASP A 8 53.76 17.98 5.26
C ASP A 8 53.18 16.87 4.37
N ALA A 9 54.04 16.12 3.66
CA ALA A 9 53.63 14.95 2.89
C ALA A 9 53.09 13.82 3.78
N CYS A 10 53.78 13.52 4.89
CA CYS A 10 53.32 12.53 5.86
C CYS A 10 51.98 12.93 6.51
N LEU A 11 51.80 14.20 6.88
CA LEU A 11 50.54 14.70 7.45
C LEU A 11 49.37 14.58 6.46
N LYS A 12 49.61 14.81 5.17
CA LYS A 12 48.59 14.59 4.12
C LYS A 12 48.18 13.12 4.02
N VAL A 13 49.14 12.19 4.08
CA VAL A 13 48.84 10.75 4.05
C VAL A 13 48.03 10.33 5.27
N VAL A 14 48.41 10.78 6.47
CA VAL A 14 47.68 10.49 7.71
C VAL A 14 46.27 11.07 7.66
N SER A 15 46.12 12.32 7.24
CA SER A 15 44.82 12.98 7.09
C SER A 15 43.90 12.24 6.12
N ASN A 16 44.42 11.83 4.95
CA ASN A 16 43.68 11.03 3.99
C ASN A 16 43.27 9.66 4.57
N ARG A 17 44.16 9.01 5.33
CA ARG A 17 43.87 7.71 5.96
C ARG A 17 42.81 7.83 7.05
N CYS A 18 42.86 8.87 7.87
CA CYS A 18 41.82 9.19 8.85
C CYS A 18 40.47 9.49 8.19
N ARG A 19 40.47 10.23 7.07
CA ARG A 19 39.25 10.51 6.30
C ARG A 19 38.64 9.23 5.72
N ASN A 20 39.47 8.33 5.20
CA ASN A 20 39.02 7.05 4.66
C ASN A 20 38.49 6.12 5.76
N LEU A 21 39.15 6.07 6.91
CA LEU A 21 38.66 5.31 8.08
C LEU A 21 37.32 5.86 8.58
N ARG A 22 37.14 7.18 8.64
CA ARG A 22 35.86 7.78 9.00
C ARG A 22 34.75 7.35 8.04
N LYS A 23 34.98 7.44 6.72
CA LYS A 23 34.04 6.95 5.70
C LYS A 23 33.73 5.45 5.85
N ALA A 24 34.71 4.63 6.22
CA ALA A 24 34.52 3.20 6.44
C ALA A 24 33.65 2.93 7.68
N ILE A 25 33.87 3.67 8.78
CA ILE A 25 33.04 3.60 9.99
C ILE A 25 31.62 4.06 9.69
N ASP A 26 31.43 5.16 8.97
CA ASP A 26 30.10 5.66 8.61
C ASP A 26 29.34 4.62 7.77
N ARG A 27 30.01 3.99 6.79
CA ARG A 27 29.42 2.87 6.04
C ARG A 27 29.05 1.71 6.95
N ALA A 28 29.96 1.27 7.83
CA ALA A 28 29.69 0.15 8.74
C ALA A 28 28.46 0.41 9.62
N LYS A 29 28.29 1.64 10.13
CA LYS A 29 27.09 2.05 10.87
C LYS A 29 25.82 1.96 10.01
N THR A 30 25.88 2.37 8.74
CA THR A 30 24.74 2.22 7.82
C THR A 30 24.38 0.75 7.60
N TRP A 31 25.37 -0.14 7.48
CA TRP A 31 25.14 -1.59 7.35
C TRP A 31 24.53 -2.19 8.62
N GLU A 32 25.00 -1.78 9.80
CA GLU A 32 24.42 -2.20 11.09
C GLU A 32 22.97 -1.74 11.25
N GLN A 33 22.66 -0.50 10.89
CA GLN A 33 21.28 0.01 10.90
C GLN A 33 20.37 -0.72 9.91
N ALA A 34 20.88 -1.04 8.71
CA ALA A 34 20.15 -1.84 7.73
C ALA A 34 19.88 -3.27 8.23
N ALA A 35 20.85 -3.88 8.93
CA ALA A 35 20.70 -5.20 9.54
C ALA A 35 19.65 -5.19 10.66
N ALA A 36 19.66 -4.17 11.54
CA ALA A 36 18.66 -4.01 12.58
C ALA A 36 17.25 -3.86 11.99
N LYS A 37 17.09 -3.00 10.96
CA LYS A 37 15.81 -2.86 10.26
C LYS A 37 15.34 -4.15 9.59
N GLY A 38 16.27 -4.98 9.10
CA GLY A 38 15.96 -6.31 8.56
C GLY A 38 15.44 -7.27 9.63
N GLN A 39 15.96 -7.20 10.86
CA GLN A 39 15.45 -8.00 11.99
C GLN A 39 14.04 -7.59 12.38
N ASP A 40 13.74 -6.29 12.42
CA ASP A 40 12.40 -5.78 12.73
C ASP A 40 11.37 -6.22 11.68
N LEU A 41 11.70 -6.10 10.39
CA LEU A 41 10.83 -6.57 9.30
C LEU A 41 10.58 -8.08 9.36
N ASN A 42 11.59 -8.88 9.71
CA ASN A 42 11.41 -10.31 9.91
C ASN A 42 10.50 -10.62 11.10
N ALA A 43 10.59 -9.84 12.18
CA ALA A 43 9.70 -9.97 13.33
C ALA A 43 8.25 -9.64 12.96
N GLU A 44 8.02 -8.54 12.23
CA GLU A 44 6.70 -8.15 11.72
C GLU A 44 6.10 -9.21 10.77
N GLN A 45 6.92 -9.76 9.87
CA GLN A 45 6.50 -10.84 8.98
C GLN A 45 6.11 -12.10 9.76
N LEU A 46 6.88 -12.46 10.78
CA LEU A 46 6.56 -13.60 11.65
C LEU A 46 5.24 -13.39 12.40
N GLU A 47 4.98 -12.18 12.90
CA GLU A 47 3.69 -11.84 13.54
C GLU A 47 2.54 -11.87 12.55
N SER A 48 2.73 -11.38 11.32
CA SER A 48 1.74 -11.43 10.24
C SER A 48 1.38 -12.88 9.90
N VAL A 49 2.37 -13.76 9.76
CA VAL A 49 2.15 -15.20 9.54
C VAL A 49 1.40 -15.83 10.71
N LYS A 50 1.79 -15.54 11.96
CA LYS A 50 1.08 -16.02 13.16
C LYS A 50 -0.38 -15.52 13.20
N SER A 51 -0.63 -14.28 12.78
CA SER A 51 -1.98 -13.70 12.69
C SER A 51 -2.82 -14.39 11.60
N CYS A 52 -2.24 -14.72 10.46
CA CYS A 52 -2.89 -15.51 9.41
C CYS A 52 -3.26 -16.92 9.90
N VAL A 53 -2.35 -17.61 10.59
CA VAL A 53 -2.64 -18.94 11.17
C VAL A 53 -3.77 -18.87 12.20
N LYS A 54 -3.82 -17.83 13.03
CA LYS A 54 -4.95 -17.59 13.96
C LYS A 54 -6.27 -17.36 13.22
N LYS A 55 -6.24 -16.63 12.09
CA LYS A 55 -7.43 -16.41 11.25
C LYS A 55 -7.89 -17.71 10.57
N GLU A 56 -6.98 -18.55 10.10
CA GLU A 56 -7.30 -19.87 9.54
C GLU A 56 -7.91 -20.79 10.61
N ALA A 57 -7.38 -20.78 11.83
CA ALA A 57 -7.96 -21.52 12.96
C ALA A 57 -9.39 -21.04 13.30
N LEU A 58 -9.62 -19.72 13.34
CA LEU A 58 -10.96 -19.14 13.55
C LEU A 58 -11.94 -19.49 12.41
N LEU A 59 -11.46 -19.53 11.16
CA LEU A 59 -12.28 -19.94 10.02
C LEU A 59 -12.66 -21.42 10.10
N ALA A 60 -11.76 -22.29 10.53
CA ALA A 60 -12.07 -23.70 10.75
C ALA A 60 -13.11 -23.89 11.87
N GLU A 61 -13.00 -23.15 12.97
CA GLU A 61 -13.95 -23.19 14.08
C GLU A 61 -15.34 -22.67 13.66
N LEU A 62 -15.39 -21.58 12.89
CA LEU A 62 -16.64 -21.07 12.30
C LEU A 62 -17.29 -22.07 11.33
N GLN A 63 -16.49 -22.78 10.52
CA GLN A 63 -17.00 -23.85 9.66
C GLN A 63 -17.57 -25.02 10.46
N GLU A 64 -16.96 -25.37 11.60
CA GLU A 64 -17.48 -26.42 12.49
C GLU A 64 -18.80 -25.99 13.15
N ILE A 65 -18.90 -24.74 13.60
CA ILE A 65 -20.15 -24.16 14.15
C ILE A 65 -21.24 -24.15 13.09
N LEU A 66 -20.95 -23.74 11.86
CA LEU A 66 -21.88 -23.77 10.73
C LEU A 66 -22.36 -25.19 10.42
N LYS A 67 -21.48 -26.19 10.42
CA LYS A 67 -21.87 -27.60 10.27
C LYS A 67 -22.79 -28.07 11.39
N LYS A 68 -22.51 -27.69 12.64
CA LYS A 68 -23.37 -28.02 13.79
C LYS A 68 -24.75 -27.35 13.68
N GLN A 69 -24.81 -26.06 13.32
CA GLN A 69 -26.07 -25.34 13.16
C GLN A 69 -26.91 -25.84 11.97
N THR A 70 -26.29 -26.21 10.85
CA THR A 70 -26.99 -26.78 9.69
C THR A 70 -27.44 -28.22 9.92
N SER A 71 -26.73 -29.00 10.75
CA SER A 71 -27.16 -30.35 11.13
C SER A 71 -28.39 -30.40 12.06
N ILE A 72 -28.77 -29.27 12.66
CA ILE A 72 -29.96 -29.14 13.52
C ILE A 72 -31.21 -28.75 12.69
N VAL A 73 -31.04 -28.44 11.39
CA VAL A 73 -32.14 -28.04 10.49
C VAL A 73 -32.48 -29.15 9.49
N GLU A 74 -32.99 -30.26 10.01
CA GLU A 74 -33.88 -31.22 9.30
C GLU A 74 -34.98 -31.58 10.32
N ARG A 75 -36.30 -31.47 10.12
CA ARG A 75 -37.19 -31.18 8.98
C ARG A 75 -38.63 -31.20 9.56
N PRO A 76 -39.55 -30.24 9.32
CA PRO A 76 -40.96 -30.51 9.55
C PRO A 76 -41.70 -30.78 8.23
N GLU A 77 -42.58 -31.78 8.30
CA GLU A 77 -43.79 -31.99 7.49
C GLU A 77 -43.67 -32.52 6.05
N GLN A 78 -43.77 -33.85 5.93
CA GLN A 78 -44.66 -34.47 4.93
C GLN A 78 -45.43 -35.61 5.59
N GLN A 79 -46.69 -35.32 5.95
CA GLN A 79 -47.70 -36.29 6.36
C GLN A 79 -48.31 -36.98 5.13
N GLU A 80 -48.40 -38.30 5.25
CA GLU A 80 -49.51 -39.18 4.82
C GLU A 80 -50.03 -39.13 3.38
N GLU A 81 -49.71 -40.17 2.62
CA GLU A 81 -50.74 -41.06 2.06
C GLU A 81 -50.15 -42.44 1.68
N LYS A 82 -50.73 -43.50 2.27
CA LYS A 82 -50.38 -44.91 2.03
C LYS A 82 -51.13 -45.44 0.79
N PRO A 83 -50.50 -46.30 -0.02
CA PRO A 83 -51.20 -47.47 -0.53
C PRO A 83 -50.57 -48.77 -0.03
N LYS A 84 -51.44 -49.67 0.43
CA LYS A 84 -51.14 -51.01 0.92
C LYS A 84 -50.51 -51.85 -0.20
N ILE A 85 -49.22 -52.18 -0.08
CA ILE A 85 -48.59 -53.22 -0.92
C ILE A 85 -48.35 -54.48 -0.10
N SER A 86 -48.99 -55.53 -0.60
CA SER A 86 -49.01 -56.94 -0.21
C SER A 86 -47.69 -57.54 0.29
N LYS A 87 -47.80 -58.37 1.33
CA LYS A 87 -46.74 -59.10 2.06
C LYS A 87 -45.96 -60.16 1.24
N ARG A 88 -45.88 -60.05 -0.10
CA ARG A 88 -45.11 -61.00 -0.93
C ARG A 88 -43.78 -60.48 -1.49
N ALA A 89 -43.49 -59.18 -1.42
CA ALA A 89 -42.23 -58.61 -1.91
C ALA A 89 -41.10 -58.52 -0.86
N ALA A 90 -41.41 -58.69 0.44
CA ALA A 90 -40.44 -58.52 1.54
C ALA A 90 -39.44 -59.68 1.71
N LYS A 91 -39.55 -60.78 0.93
CA LYS A 91 -38.67 -61.95 1.05
C LYS A 91 -37.52 -61.98 0.03
N ALA A 92 -37.50 -61.10 -0.97
CA ALA A 92 -36.42 -61.00 -1.97
C ALA A 92 -35.38 -59.91 -1.65
N ALA A 93 -35.73 -58.87 -0.89
CA ALA A 93 -34.80 -57.78 -0.55
C ALA A 93 -33.82 -58.13 0.59
N LYS A 94 -34.18 -59.06 1.49
CA LYS A 94 -33.32 -59.47 2.62
C LYS A 94 -32.12 -60.34 2.24
N ALA A 95 -32.01 -60.78 0.97
CA ALA A 95 -30.90 -61.58 0.47
C ALA A 95 -29.77 -60.76 -0.18
N LYS A 96 -29.97 -59.47 -0.51
CA LYS A 96 -28.93 -58.61 -1.08
C LYS A 96 -28.22 -57.71 -0.06
N GLU A 97 -28.82 -57.43 1.08
CA GLU A 97 -28.26 -56.52 2.09
C GLU A 97 -27.18 -57.15 2.98
N ARG A 98 -27.02 -58.49 2.97
CA ARG A 98 -25.96 -59.18 3.73
C ARG A 98 -24.62 -59.30 3.00
N ARG A 99 -24.52 -58.89 1.72
CA ARG A 99 -23.25 -58.90 0.97
C ARG A 99 -22.50 -57.56 0.96
N ALA A 100 -23.09 -56.47 1.47
CA ALA A 100 -22.48 -55.13 1.43
C ALA A 100 -21.92 -54.63 2.78
N LYS A 101 -22.01 -55.41 3.87
CA LYS A 101 -21.57 -55.00 5.22
C LYS A 101 -20.25 -55.65 5.69
N SER A 102 -19.47 -56.26 4.79
CA SER A 102 -18.22 -56.98 5.14
C SER A 102 -16.93 -56.32 4.63
N VAL A 103 -16.96 -55.15 3.99
CA VAL A 103 -15.75 -54.53 3.38
C VAL A 103 -15.63 -53.04 3.69
N ARG A 104 -15.90 -52.62 4.93
CA ARG A 104 -15.52 -51.26 5.37
C ARG A 104 -15.22 -51.23 6.85
N SER A 105 -14.19 -51.98 7.22
CA SER A 105 -13.53 -51.92 8.51
C SER A 105 -12.05 -52.18 8.25
N GLN A 106 -11.27 -51.10 8.23
CA GLN A 106 -9.80 -50.98 8.23
C GLN A 106 -9.37 -49.94 7.19
N GLU A 107 -9.36 -48.68 7.61
CA GLU A 107 -8.23 -47.77 7.42
C GLU A 107 -8.52 -46.52 8.27
N GLU A 108 -7.47 -45.97 8.88
CA GLU A 108 -7.41 -44.78 9.74
C GLU A 108 -7.83 -44.94 11.22
N SER A 109 -6.87 -45.31 12.08
CA SER A 109 -6.65 -44.63 13.38
C SER A 109 -5.40 -45.16 14.11
N THR A 110 -4.25 -44.58 13.78
CA THR A 110 -3.03 -44.45 14.61
C THR A 110 -2.23 -43.31 13.99
N ALA A 111 -1.69 -42.28 14.64
CA ALA A 111 -1.62 -41.85 16.02
C ALA A 111 -1.25 -40.33 15.96
N SER A 112 -1.68 -39.48 16.89
CA SER A 112 -0.88 -39.03 18.05
C SER A 112 0.32 -38.13 17.72
N SER A 113 0.21 -36.87 18.20
CA SER A 113 1.23 -36.10 18.94
C SER A 113 2.59 -35.85 18.28
N MET A 114 2.89 -34.57 18.00
CA MET A 114 4.21 -33.97 18.27
C MET A 114 4.07 -32.47 18.55
N ASP A 115 4.14 -32.13 19.84
CA ASP A 115 4.72 -30.90 20.39
C ASP A 115 6.19 -31.20 20.71
N GLY A 116 7.11 -30.25 20.52
CA GLY A 116 8.52 -30.46 20.86
C GLY A 116 9.54 -29.72 19.99
N THR A 117 9.77 -28.46 20.36
CA THR A 117 11.06 -27.75 20.42
C THR A 117 12.33 -28.62 20.33
N GLN A 118 13.28 -28.26 19.44
CA GLN A 118 14.75 -28.17 19.63
C GLN A 118 15.39 -27.81 18.27
N LYS A 119 16.19 -26.74 18.16
CA LYS A 119 17.66 -26.69 18.37
C LYS A 119 18.38 -27.82 17.64
N ASP A 120 18.94 -27.51 16.49
CA ASP A 120 19.97 -28.32 15.85
C ASP A 120 21.34 -27.64 15.99
N ASP A 121 22.22 -28.40 16.64
CA ASP A 121 23.66 -28.32 16.65
C ASP A 121 24.15 -29.59 15.90
N ASP A 122 25.29 -29.48 15.22
CA ASP A 122 25.94 -30.49 14.39
C ASP A 122 26.03 -31.90 15.02
N SER A 123 26.03 -32.96 14.18
CA SER A 123 27.06 -34.02 14.19
C SER A 123 26.75 -35.21 13.27
N ASP A 124 27.78 -35.60 12.50
CA ASP A 124 27.98 -36.86 11.79
C ASP A 124 27.72 -38.14 12.62
N LYS A 125 27.13 -39.18 12.00
CA LYS A 125 27.65 -40.57 11.97
C LYS A 125 26.74 -41.60 11.25
N ALA A 126 27.28 -42.11 10.14
CA ALA A 126 27.48 -43.52 9.74
C ALA A 126 26.56 -44.69 10.19
N LEU A 127 26.20 -45.49 9.17
CA LEU A 127 26.22 -46.96 9.05
C LEU A 127 25.22 -47.83 9.85
N THR A 128 24.36 -48.59 9.14
CA THR A 128 24.50 -50.06 8.86
C THR A 128 23.17 -50.73 8.41
N THR A 129 23.28 -51.57 7.37
CA THR A 129 22.65 -52.90 7.07
C THR A 129 21.28 -53.28 7.71
N SER A 130 20.31 -53.97 7.12
CA SER A 130 20.21 -54.90 5.97
C SER A 130 18.70 -55.28 5.79
N PRO A 131 18.31 -56.18 4.85
CA PRO A 131 17.06 -56.09 4.07
C PRO A 131 15.87 -56.83 4.69
N ARG A 132 14.66 -56.47 4.26
CA ARG A 132 13.48 -57.31 4.48
C ARG A 132 12.58 -57.32 3.26
N ASP A 133 12.60 -58.47 2.59
CA ASP A 133 11.61 -58.90 1.61
C ASP A 133 10.21 -58.84 2.21
N ALA A 134 9.36 -57.98 1.65
CA ALA A 134 7.92 -58.05 1.82
C ALA A 134 7.30 -58.11 0.43
N LYS A 135 6.85 -59.32 0.07
CA LYS A 135 6.03 -59.61 -1.09
C LYS A 135 4.85 -58.63 -1.16
N SER A 136 4.87 -57.77 -2.17
CA SER A 136 3.70 -56.98 -2.57
C SER A 136 2.57 -57.92 -2.97
N PRO A 137 1.36 -57.76 -2.40
CA PRO A 137 0.19 -58.47 -2.91
C PRO A 137 -0.15 -57.90 -4.29
N ASP A 138 -0.11 -58.79 -5.28
CA ASP A 138 -0.56 -58.58 -6.65
C ASP A 138 -2.09 -58.40 -6.63
N TYR A 139 -2.54 -57.16 -6.41
CA TYR A 139 -3.94 -56.80 -6.58
C TYR A 139 -4.24 -56.73 -8.07
N SER A 140 -4.67 -57.89 -8.55
CA SER A 140 -5.37 -58.12 -9.80
C SER A 140 -6.44 -57.04 -10.03
N LYS A 141 -6.10 -56.06 -10.86
CA LYS A 141 -6.89 -55.64 -12.03
C LYS A 141 -8.41 -55.72 -11.88
N GLU A 142 -8.97 -55.09 -10.84
CA GLU A 142 -10.36 -54.65 -10.90
C GLU A 142 -10.36 -53.37 -11.73
N SER A 143 -10.68 -53.54 -13.01
CA SER A 143 -11.08 -52.48 -13.92
C SER A 143 -12.33 -51.82 -13.36
N SER A 144 -12.14 -50.91 -12.39
CA SER A 144 -13.12 -49.92 -12.01
C SER A 144 -13.34 -49.08 -13.25
N ALA A 145 -14.39 -49.39 -14.00
CA ALA A 145 -14.91 -48.54 -15.05
C ALA A 145 -15.23 -47.19 -14.40
N VAL A 146 -14.27 -46.27 -14.49
CA VAL A 146 -14.42 -44.87 -14.13
C VAL A 146 -15.55 -44.38 -15.03
N ALA A 147 -16.75 -44.35 -14.47
CA ALA A 147 -17.92 -43.81 -15.14
C ALA A 147 -17.52 -42.40 -15.58
N ALA A 148 -17.51 -42.17 -16.90
CA ALA A 148 -17.16 -40.88 -17.46
C ALA A 148 -17.99 -39.82 -16.73
N PRO A 149 -17.35 -38.77 -16.18
CA PRO A 149 -18.09 -37.72 -15.49
C PRO A 149 -19.16 -37.21 -16.46
N SER A 150 -20.40 -37.20 -15.98
CA SER A 150 -21.56 -36.65 -16.69
C SER A 150 -21.15 -35.35 -17.39
N GLU A 151 -21.47 -35.21 -18.69
CA GLU A 151 -21.10 -34.03 -19.49
C GLU A 151 -21.51 -32.73 -18.79
N HIS A 152 -22.60 -32.75 -18.02
CA HIS A 152 -23.06 -31.64 -17.19
C HIS A 152 -22.02 -31.20 -16.14
N LEU A 153 -21.40 -32.14 -15.42
CA LEU A 153 -20.37 -31.83 -14.41
C LEU A 153 -19.11 -31.27 -15.06
N THR A 154 -18.76 -31.73 -16.26
CA THR A 154 -17.61 -31.18 -17.00
C THR A 154 -17.89 -29.75 -17.50
N ALA A 155 -19.13 -29.45 -17.88
CA ALA A 155 -19.54 -28.10 -18.27
C ALA A 155 -19.55 -27.14 -17.06
N ASP A 156 -20.06 -27.59 -15.92
CA ASP A 156 -20.08 -26.79 -14.68
C ASP A 156 -18.66 -26.51 -14.18
N ASN A 157 -17.76 -27.50 -14.22
CA ASN A 157 -16.35 -27.31 -13.86
C ASN A 157 -15.66 -26.30 -14.78
N ARG A 158 -15.89 -26.36 -16.11
CA ARG A 158 -15.34 -25.36 -17.04
C ARG A 158 -15.89 -23.96 -16.77
N ARG A 159 -17.17 -23.84 -16.41
CA ARG A 159 -17.77 -22.56 -16.03
C ARG A 159 -17.15 -22.01 -14.75
N LEU A 160 -16.97 -22.84 -13.72
CA LEU A 160 -16.32 -22.46 -12.46
C LEU A 160 -14.84 -22.09 -12.67
N GLU A 161 -14.13 -22.78 -13.54
CA GLU A 161 -12.75 -22.43 -13.91
C GLU A 161 -12.68 -21.07 -14.60
N ALA A 162 -13.61 -20.80 -15.54
CA ALA A 162 -13.69 -19.51 -16.22
C ALA A 162 -14.04 -18.37 -15.23
N GLU A 163 -14.95 -18.61 -14.30
CA GLU A 163 -15.31 -17.66 -13.24
C GLU A 163 -14.14 -17.39 -12.29
N ASN A 164 -13.43 -18.44 -11.85
CA ASN A 164 -12.22 -18.29 -11.04
C ASN A 164 -11.10 -17.54 -11.77
N GLN A 165 -10.93 -17.77 -13.08
CA GLN A 165 -9.98 -17.01 -13.88
C GLN A 165 -10.39 -15.54 -14.01
N ALA A 166 -11.68 -15.25 -14.19
CA ALA A 166 -12.20 -13.89 -14.23
C ALA A 166 -11.96 -13.15 -12.91
N LEU A 167 -12.27 -13.77 -11.77
CA LEU A 167 -12.04 -13.21 -10.44
C LEU A 167 -10.54 -12.96 -10.17
N ARG A 168 -9.65 -13.84 -10.64
CA ARG A 168 -8.21 -13.63 -10.51
C ARG A 168 -7.71 -12.41 -11.30
N ARG A 169 -8.24 -12.20 -12.50
CA ARG A 169 -7.92 -11.00 -13.31
C ARG A 169 -8.44 -9.74 -12.63
N GLU A 170 -9.68 -9.76 -12.15
CA GLU A 170 -10.26 -8.61 -11.43
C GLU A 170 -9.45 -8.25 -10.16
N LEU A 171 -8.99 -9.25 -9.41
CA LEU A 171 -8.10 -9.03 -8.26
C LEU A 171 -6.72 -8.47 -8.65
N GLU A 172 -6.20 -8.84 -9.82
CA GLU A 172 -4.94 -8.32 -10.35
C GLU A 172 -5.11 -6.86 -10.79
N ASP A 173 -6.18 -6.54 -11.52
CA ASP A 173 -6.52 -5.17 -11.93
C ASP A 173 -6.75 -4.27 -10.71
N LEU A 174 -7.43 -4.75 -9.67
CA LEU A 174 -7.62 -4.01 -8.41
C LEU A 174 -6.29 -3.78 -7.67
N LYS A 175 -5.36 -4.75 -7.70
CA LYS A 175 -4.03 -4.58 -7.10
C LYS A 175 -3.22 -3.54 -7.86
N GLU A 176 -3.24 -3.56 -9.18
CA GLU A 176 -2.56 -2.58 -10.02
C GLU A 176 -3.16 -1.18 -9.83
N SER A 177 -4.49 -1.07 -9.84
CA SER A 177 -5.22 0.18 -9.57
C SER A 177 -4.82 0.77 -8.20
N LYS A 178 -4.85 -0.04 -7.14
CA LYS A 178 -4.43 0.40 -5.80
C LYS A 178 -2.95 0.80 -5.74
N ALA A 179 -2.07 0.10 -6.46
CA ALA A 179 -0.65 0.44 -6.53
C ALA A 179 -0.42 1.78 -7.24
N THR A 180 -1.15 2.06 -8.32
CA THR A 180 -1.08 3.34 -9.03
C THR A 180 -1.62 4.49 -8.19
N GLU A 181 -2.73 4.30 -7.48
CA GLU A 181 -3.29 5.28 -6.55
C GLU A 181 -2.32 5.60 -5.40
N GLN A 182 -1.74 4.57 -4.78
CA GLN A 182 -0.72 4.75 -3.73
C GLN A 182 0.51 5.50 -4.23
N ASN A 183 0.96 5.22 -5.46
CA ASN A 183 2.06 5.95 -6.07
C ASN A 183 1.68 7.41 -6.37
N GLY A 184 0.44 7.67 -6.79
CA GLY A 184 -0.10 9.02 -6.95
C GLY A 184 -0.06 9.80 -5.64
N MET A 185 -0.59 9.22 -4.56
CA MET A 185 -0.58 9.83 -3.23
C MET A 185 0.84 10.08 -2.71
N LYS A 186 1.78 9.15 -2.91
CA LYS A 186 3.19 9.34 -2.52
C LYS A 186 3.82 10.53 -3.25
N LYS A 187 3.60 10.64 -4.56
CA LYS A 187 4.10 11.78 -5.37
C LYS A 187 3.50 13.10 -4.90
N GLU A 188 2.22 13.11 -4.58
CA GLU A 188 1.54 14.29 -4.03
C GLU A 188 2.14 14.71 -2.69
N ASN A 189 2.32 13.77 -1.77
CA ASN A 189 2.90 14.03 -0.45
C ASN A 189 4.32 14.58 -0.57
N VAL A 190 5.16 13.98 -1.43
CA VAL A 190 6.50 14.52 -1.70
C VAL A 190 6.44 15.94 -2.24
N ARG A 191 5.50 16.24 -3.16
CA ARG A 191 5.33 17.59 -3.69
C ARG A 191 4.94 18.60 -2.60
N LYS A 192 4.02 18.24 -1.71
CA LYS A 192 3.61 19.11 -0.58
C LYS A 192 4.78 19.45 0.34
N VAL A 193 5.60 18.47 0.70
CA VAL A 193 6.78 18.67 1.55
C VAL A 193 7.83 19.53 0.85
N LEU A 194 8.10 19.28 -0.43
CA LEU A 194 9.01 20.12 -1.22
C LEU A 194 8.51 21.56 -1.36
N ASN A 195 7.19 21.75 -1.52
CA ASN A 195 6.59 23.07 -1.58
C ASN A 195 6.77 23.84 -0.26
N LEU A 196 6.58 23.17 0.88
CA LEU A 196 6.88 23.74 2.19
C LEU A 196 8.35 24.20 2.29
N PHE A 197 9.30 23.35 1.91
CA PHE A 197 10.72 23.73 1.94
C PHE A 197 11.01 24.91 1.00
N HIS A 198 10.42 24.90 -0.19
CA HIS A 198 10.58 25.99 -1.14
C HIS A 198 10.08 27.34 -0.59
N ILE A 199 8.90 27.33 0.04
CA ILE A 199 8.34 28.52 0.70
C ILE A 199 9.25 29.02 1.80
N VAL A 200 9.73 28.12 2.66
CA VAL A 200 10.57 28.54 3.78
C VAL A 200 11.92 29.05 3.29
N ASP A 201 12.52 28.41 2.28
CA ASP A 201 13.74 28.92 1.66
C ASP A 201 13.53 30.30 1.03
N PHE A 202 12.37 30.55 0.42
CA PHE A 202 11.99 31.88 -0.04
C PHE A 202 11.94 32.88 1.12
N LEU A 203 11.21 32.57 2.20
CA LEU A 203 11.03 33.44 3.38
C LEU A 203 12.33 33.76 4.13
N ARG A 204 13.37 32.93 3.97
CA ARG A 204 14.71 33.15 4.56
C ARG A 204 15.56 34.12 3.75
N GLN A 205 15.22 34.40 2.50
CA GLN A 205 15.97 35.34 1.67
C GLN A 205 15.70 36.77 2.13
N GLN A 206 16.75 37.60 2.17
CA GLN A 206 16.63 39.01 2.50
C GLN A 206 15.66 39.72 1.51
N GLY A 207 14.72 40.50 2.02
CA GLY A 207 13.74 41.23 1.20
C GLY A 207 12.53 40.39 0.75
N SER A 208 12.48 39.08 1.04
CA SER A 208 11.39 38.20 0.59
C SER A 208 10.08 38.46 1.33
N ARG A 209 10.15 38.66 2.65
CA ARG A 209 8.98 38.96 3.50
C ARG A 209 8.38 40.30 3.14
N GLU A 210 9.22 41.31 2.93
CA GLU A 210 8.81 42.64 2.48
C GLU A 210 8.17 42.58 1.09
N ALA A 211 8.72 41.77 0.19
CA ALA A 211 8.14 41.56 -1.14
C ALA A 211 6.78 40.85 -1.07
N LEU A 212 6.63 39.85 -0.20
CA LEU A 212 5.36 39.16 0.01
C LEU A 212 4.30 40.11 0.59
N HIS A 213 4.67 40.93 1.59
CA HIS A 213 3.80 41.96 2.15
C HIS A 213 3.45 43.05 1.14
N GLY A 214 4.41 43.50 0.32
CA GLY A 214 4.17 44.47 -0.75
C GLY A 214 3.23 43.93 -1.83
N TYR A 215 3.36 42.64 -2.16
CA TYR A 215 2.45 41.97 -3.09
C TYR A 215 1.04 41.86 -2.50
N ALA A 216 0.90 41.43 -1.25
CA ALA A 216 -0.39 41.36 -0.57
C ALA A 216 -1.07 42.73 -0.45
N ALA A 217 -0.29 43.81 -0.23
CA ALA A 217 -0.80 45.17 -0.17
C ALA A 217 -1.28 45.70 -1.54
N SER A 218 -0.65 45.25 -2.64
CA SER A 218 -1.01 45.67 -4.01
C SER A 218 -2.12 44.83 -4.63
N HIS A 219 -2.36 43.61 -4.11
CA HIS A 219 -3.34 42.66 -4.64
C HIS A 219 -4.19 42.03 -3.52
N PRO A 220 -4.99 42.84 -2.79
CA PRO A 220 -5.76 42.39 -1.63
C PRO A 220 -6.83 41.33 -1.96
N GLU A 221 -7.27 41.26 -3.23
CA GLU A 221 -8.21 40.26 -3.74
C GLU A 221 -7.59 38.86 -3.94
N THR A 222 -6.28 38.77 -4.15
CA THR A 222 -5.61 37.49 -4.46
C THR A 222 -5.11 36.82 -3.18
N ILE A 223 -4.55 37.62 -2.29
CA ILE A 223 -4.16 37.21 -0.95
C ILE A 223 -5.15 37.87 -0.03
N GLY A 224 -6.37 37.30 0.06
CA GLY A 224 -7.32 37.71 1.09
C GLY A 224 -6.57 37.82 2.42
N ASN A 225 -6.80 38.92 3.16
CA ASN A 225 -6.03 39.33 4.34
C ASN A 225 -5.41 38.16 5.14
N PHE A 226 -4.24 38.42 5.75
CA PHE A 226 -3.62 37.60 6.81
C PHE A 226 -2.70 36.45 6.34
N VAL A 227 -1.57 36.77 5.71
CA VAL A 227 -0.30 36.14 6.12
C VAL A 227 0.43 37.16 6.98
N THR A 228 0.46 36.91 8.27
CA THR A 228 1.11 37.77 9.26
C THR A 228 2.61 37.43 9.36
N GLU A 229 3.41 38.33 9.94
CA GLU A 229 4.80 38.00 10.32
C GLU A 229 4.85 36.77 11.23
N LEU A 230 3.88 36.62 12.14
CA LEU A 230 3.76 35.45 12.99
C LEU A 230 3.57 34.16 12.16
N ASP A 231 2.73 34.18 11.13
CA ASP A 231 2.52 33.02 10.26
C ASP A 231 3.82 32.62 9.53
N MET A 232 4.59 33.60 9.05
CA MET A 232 5.89 33.36 8.42
C MET A 232 6.92 32.82 9.40
N ASP A 233 6.93 33.34 10.63
CA ASP A 233 7.81 32.85 11.69
C ASP A 233 7.46 31.42 12.12
N LEU A 234 6.17 31.08 12.20
CA LEU A 234 5.69 29.72 12.47
C LEU A 234 6.17 28.74 11.41
N LEU A 235 6.12 29.09 10.12
CA LEU A 235 6.65 28.23 9.04
C LEU A 235 8.17 28.09 9.10
N CYS A 236 8.90 29.18 9.34
CA CYS A 236 10.35 29.12 9.52
C CYS A 236 10.74 28.22 10.70
N TYR A 237 10.03 28.35 11.82
CA TYR A 237 10.25 27.52 13.00
C TYR A 237 9.90 26.05 12.73
N PHE A 238 8.79 25.78 12.03
CA PHE A 238 8.43 24.43 11.61
C PHE A 238 9.51 23.79 10.73
N ASN A 239 10.09 24.53 9.80
CA ASN A 239 11.20 24.01 9.01
C ASN A 239 12.45 23.68 9.84
N VAL A 240 12.74 24.45 10.90
CA VAL A 240 13.83 24.11 11.83
C VAL A 240 13.55 22.77 12.50
N MET A 241 12.30 22.53 12.93
CA MET A 241 11.89 21.25 13.50
C MET A 241 12.05 20.09 12.50
N LEU A 242 11.79 20.33 11.21
CA LEU A 242 11.94 19.31 10.17
C LEU A 242 13.40 19.04 9.78
N THR A 243 14.27 20.05 9.79
CA THR A 243 15.63 19.95 9.23
C THR A 243 16.73 19.82 10.28
N SER A 244 16.49 20.31 11.50
CA SER A 244 17.48 20.38 12.56
C SER A 244 16.80 20.51 13.94
N PRO A 245 16.05 19.49 14.41
CA PRO A 245 15.53 19.51 15.77
C PRO A 245 16.70 19.58 16.75
N ASN A 246 16.68 20.57 17.66
CA ASN A 246 17.69 20.91 18.67
C ASN A 246 18.98 20.07 18.67
N GLY A 247 20.11 20.68 18.32
CA GLY A 247 21.41 20.03 18.01
C GLY A 247 22.08 19.16 19.09
N ASN A 248 21.40 18.88 20.20
CA ASN A 248 21.80 17.89 21.20
C ASN A 248 21.12 16.52 21.00
N VAL A 249 20.18 16.39 20.06
CA VAL A 249 19.46 15.13 19.77
C VAL A 249 20.29 14.26 18.81
N PRO A 250 20.45 12.94 19.07
CA PRO A 250 21.05 12.01 18.12
C PRO A 250 20.38 12.06 16.75
N HIS A 251 21.17 11.93 15.67
CA HIS A 251 20.65 12.09 14.31
C HIS A 251 19.45 11.20 13.98
N ASN A 252 19.43 9.94 14.44
CA ASN A 252 18.32 9.03 14.19
C ASN A 252 17.03 9.51 14.87
N GLU A 253 17.10 9.92 16.13
CA GLU A 253 15.95 10.48 16.86
C GLU A 253 15.47 11.79 16.23
N ALA A 254 16.39 12.63 15.75
CA ALA A 254 16.06 13.82 14.99
C ALA A 254 15.27 13.49 13.72
N VAL A 255 15.68 12.46 12.98
CA VAL A 255 14.98 11.99 11.78
C VAL A 255 13.58 11.46 12.13
N ASP A 256 13.43 10.71 13.22
CA ASP A 256 12.14 10.18 13.65
C ASP A 256 11.16 11.29 14.03
N VAL A 257 11.63 12.29 14.79
CA VAL A 257 10.84 13.47 15.16
C VAL A 257 10.44 14.27 13.92
N SER A 258 11.39 14.56 13.02
CA SER A 258 11.10 15.24 11.75
C SER A 258 10.09 14.47 10.91
N THR A 259 10.21 13.13 10.88
CA THR A 259 9.29 12.26 10.13
C THR A 259 7.89 12.31 10.73
N LEU A 260 7.76 12.29 12.05
CA LEU A 260 6.47 12.42 12.73
C LEU A 260 5.80 13.75 12.40
N HIS A 261 6.52 14.88 12.55
CA HIS A 261 5.99 16.20 12.21
C HIS A 261 5.58 16.30 10.73
N CYS A 262 6.36 15.69 9.82
CA CYS A 262 6.06 15.66 8.40
C CYS A 262 4.79 14.83 8.11
N LEU A 263 4.59 13.71 8.78
CA LEU A 263 3.39 12.87 8.63
C LEU A 263 2.14 13.60 9.15
N GLU A 264 2.21 14.22 10.32
CA GLU A 264 1.09 14.99 10.89
C GLU A 264 0.71 16.17 9.98
N PHE A 265 1.70 16.86 9.40
CA PHE A 265 1.50 17.90 8.39
C PHE A 265 0.79 17.36 7.15
N LEU A 266 1.28 16.24 6.58
CA LEU A 266 0.69 15.61 5.40
C LEU A 266 -0.74 15.11 5.63
N GLN A 267 -1.05 14.69 6.86
CA GLN A 267 -2.38 14.25 7.27
C GLN A 267 -3.33 15.42 7.57
N ASN A 268 -2.84 16.66 7.53
CA ASN A 268 -3.61 17.85 7.89
C ASN A 268 -4.21 17.70 9.31
N SER A 269 -3.40 17.21 10.23
CA SER A 269 -3.81 16.86 11.59
C SER A 269 -4.30 18.08 12.38
N GLN A 270 -5.30 17.87 13.24
CA GLN A 270 -5.74 18.89 14.20
C GLN A 270 -4.89 18.92 15.46
N LEU A 271 -3.92 18.01 15.57
CA LEU A 271 -2.95 18.07 16.66
C LEU A 271 -2.14 19.36 16.59
N ASP A 272 -1.75 19.83 17.76
CA ASP A 272 -0.90 20.99 17.91
C ASP A 272 0.51 20.67 17.39
N ALA A 273 0.93 21.39 16.35
CA ALA A 273 2.32 21.43 15.90
C ALA A 273 3.16 22.27 16.88
N PHE A 274 2.56 23.36 17.37
CA PHE A 274 3.06 24.25 18.41
C PHE A 274 1.94 24.60 19.37
N LYS A 275 2.29 25.22 20.51
CA LYS A 275 1.29 25.73 21.44
C LYS A 275 0.32 26.66 20.68
N ASP A 276 -0.95 26.28 20.64
CA ASP A 276 -2.05 27.01 20.00
C ASP A 276 -1.96 27.09 18.46
N THR A 277 -1.16 26.23 17.80
CA THR A 277 -1.08 26.15 16.33
C THR A 277 -1.10 24.70 15.86
N SER A 278 -2.17 24.30 15.16
CA SER A 278 -2.30 22.95 14.62
C SER A 278 -1.57 22.76 13.29
N TYR A 279 -1.29 21.51 12.90
CA TYR A 279 -0.75 21.21 11.57
C TYR A 279 -1.70 21.66 10.46
N GLU A 280 -3.01 21.54 10.67
CA GLU A 280 -4.01 22.07 9.76
C GLU A 280 -3.85 23.58 9.54
N ALA A 281 -3.57 24.36 10.59
CA ALA A 281 -3.32 25.78 10.46
C ALA A 281 -2.05 26.05 9.63
N LEU A 282 -0.98 25.28 9.84
CA LEU A 282 0.25 25.38 9.05
C LEU A 282 0.01 25.08 7.56
N THR A 283 -0.75 24.03 7.25
CA THR A 283 -1.13 23.69 5.87
C THR A 283 -1.86 24.84 5.20
N ARG A 284 -2.82 25.48 5.90
CA ARG A 284 -3.54 26.65 5.36
C ARG A 284 -2.60 27.83 5.10
N ILE A 285 -1.60 28.06 5.95
CA ILE A 285 -0.59 29.12 5.72
C ILE A 285 0.25 28.78 4.48
N VAL A 286 0.72 27.53 4.36
CA VAL A 286 1.48 27.05 3.19
C VAL A 286 0.66 27.21 1.92
N ASP A 287 -0.61 26.78 1.93
CA ASP A 287 -1.50 26.87 0.77
C ASP A 287 -1.71 28.32 0.35
N LYS A 288 -1.98 29.22 1.31
CA LYS A 288 -2.08 30.67 1.07
C LYS A 288 -0.82 31.22 0.41
N ILE A 289 0.34 30.98 1.01
CA ILE A 289 1.62 31.48 0.48
C ILE A 289 1.92 30.86 -0.89
N SER A 290 1.67 29.57 -1.08
CA SER A 290 1.89 28.87 -2.36
C SER A 290 1.01 29.38 -3.51
N SER A 291 -0.19 29.87 -3.20
CA SER A 291 -1.08 30.47 -4.18
C SER A 291 -0.60 31.85 -4.67
N CYS A 292 0.40 32.44 -4.01
CA CYS A 292 0.95 33.73 -4.37
C CYS A 292 1.83 33.62 -5.62
N PRO A 293 1.51 34.33 -6.72
CA PRO A 293 2.29 34.28 -7.96
C PRO A 293 3.75 34.68 -7.81
N ILE A 294 4.08 35.46 -6.77
CA ILE A 294 5.44 35.89 -6.47
C ILE A 294 6.43 34.72 -6.29
N LEU A 295 5.96 33.54 -5.85
CA LEU A 295 6.78 32.34 -5.73
C LEU A 295 7.04 31.67 -7.07
N THR A 296 6.02 31.66 -7.95
CA THR A 296 6.16 31.11 -9.30
C THR A 296 7.04 31.98 -10.20
N GLU A 297 7.01 33.31 -10.04
CA GLU A 297 7.72 34.24 -10.93
C GLU A 297 9.22 34.34 -10.65
N ARG A 298 9.68 34.04 -9.43
CA ARG A 298 11.08 34.22 -9.03
C ARG A 298 12.04 33.14 -9.55
N GLY A 299 11.53 31.95 -9.86
CA GLY A 299 12.31 30.83 -10.41
C GLY A 299 12.37 30.78 -11.93
N LEU A 300 11.68 31.70 -12.62
CA LEU A 300 11.60 31.72 -14.07
C LEU A 300 12.65 32.68 -14.62
N ASP A 301 13.48 32.19 -15.54
CA ASP A 301 14.33 33.06 -16.36
C ASP A 301 13.46 34.13 -17.04
N GLU A 302 14.03 35.30 -17.34
CA GLU A 302 13.33 36.42 -18.00
C GLU A 302 12.52 35.99 -19.24
N ARG A 303 12.99 34.96 -19.96
CA ARG A 303 12.26 34.35 -21.08
C ARG A 303 10.97 33.63 -20.68
N ALA A 304 10.98 32.90 -19.56
CA ALA A 304 9.81 32.19 -19.07
C ALA A 304 8.81 33.14 -18.37
N LYS A 305 9.31 34.23 -17.75
CA LYS A 305 8.46 35.34 -17.30
C LYS A 305 7.74 36.02 -18.47
N ALA A 306 8.46 36.28 -19.57
CA ALA A 306 7.87 36.86 -20.78
C ALA A 306 6.83 35.94 -21.43
N ALA A 307 7.05 34.62 -21.39
CA ALA A 307 6.08 33.63 -21.89
C ALA A 307 4.76 33.64 -21.09
N LEU A 308 4.82 33.65 -19.75
CA LEU A 308 3.63 33.76 -18.91
C LEU A 308 2.86 35.08 -19.07
N GLN A 309 3.57 36.19 -19.29
CA GLN A 309 2.94 37.47 -19.60
C GLN A 309 2.25 37.45 -20.98
N SER A 310 2.83 36.75 -21.96
CA SER A 310 2.22 36.60 -23.29
C SER A 310 0.95 35.74 -23.28
N GLU A 311 0.86 34.71 -22.44
CA GLU A 311 -0.36 33.90 -22.29
C GLU A 311 -1.50 34.67 -21.61
N LYS A 312 -1.19 35.52 -20.60
CA LYS A 312 -2.19 36.42 -20.00
C LYS A 312 -2.78 37.39 -21.01
N PHE A 313 -1.98 37.89 -21.96
CA PHE A 313 -2.44 38.82 -23.00
C PHE A 313 -3.32 38.14 -24.07
N VAL A 314 -3.11 36.85 -24.34
CA VAL A 314 -3.93 36.09 -25.30
C VAL A 314 -5.31 35.78 -24.74
N HIS A 315 -5.45 35.64 -23.40
CA HIS A 315 -6.74 35.31 -22.79
C HIS A 315 -7.65 36.51 -22.49
N ASP A 316 -7.09 37.71 -22.32
CA ASP A 316 -7.89 38.95 -22.18
C ASP A 316 -8.30 39.58 -23.53
N GLY A 317 -7.79 39.08 -24.65
CA GLY A 317 -8.06 39.61 -25.99
C GLY A 317 -9.33 39.08 -26.69
N THR A 318 -10.01 38.07 -26.16
CA THR A 318 -11.12 37.37 -26.85
C THR A 318 -12.53 37.72 -26.36
N ASN A 319 -12.70 38.75 -25.52
CA ASN A 319 -14.03 39.29 -25.17
C ASN A 319 -14.39 40.59 -25.93
N GLY A 320 -13.71 40.88 -27.05
CA GLY A 320 -14.02 41.98 -27.94
C GLY A 320 -14.80 41.56 -29.19
N ASN A 321 -16.13 41.60 -29.09
CA ASN A 321 -17.03 41.99 -30.18
C ASN A 321 -16.93 41.19 -31.52
N GLY A 322 -17.52 39.99 -31.54
CA GLY A 322 -17.88 39.34 -32.82
C GLY A 322 -19.13 39.97 -33.43
N PRO A 323 -19.14 40.35 -34.72
CA PRO A 323 -20.27 41.05 -35.33
C PRO A 323 -21.48 40.14 -35.47
N ALA A 324 -22.65 40.71 -35.18
CA ALA A 324 -23.95 40.08 -35.35
C ALA A 324 -24.13 39.57 -36.80
N HIS A 325 -24.27 38.26 -36.95
CA HIS A 325 -24.78 37.67 -38.18
C HIS A 325 -26.29 37.91 -38.23
N GLU A 326 -26.65 38.97 -38.95
CA GLU A 326 -28.02 39.28 -39.34
C GLU A 326 -28.49 38.23 -40.36
N VAL A 327 -29.33 37.28 -39.92
CA VAL A 327 -30.00 36.32 -40.80
C VAL A 327 -31.32 36.95 -41.23
N THR A 328 -31.31 37.65 -42.36
CA THR A 328 -32.55 38.14 -42.98
C THR A 328 -33.17 37.03 -43.83
N ASP A 329 -34.24 36.44 -43.31
CA ASP A 329 -35.19 35.61 -44.05
C ASP A 329 -36.03 36.49 -45.01
N ALA A 330 -35.72 36.45 -46.31
CA ALA A 330 -36.56 37.02 -47.35
C ALA A 330 -37.41 35.92 -48.00
N ARG A 331 -38.57 35.64 -47.41
CA ARG A 331 -39.65 34.88 -48.07
C ARG A 331 -40.40 35.81 -49.02
N ALA A 332 -40.22 35.57 -50.31
CA ALA A 332 -41.05 36.14 -51.37
C ALA A 332 -42.49 35.62 -51.25
N ASN A 333 -43.44 36.54 -51.06
CA ASN A 333 -44.85 36.29 -51.30
C ASN A 333 -45.26 36.92 -52.63
N VAL A 334 -45.77 36.05 -53.49
CA VAL A 334 -46.47 36.32 -54.75
C VAL A 334 -47.85 36.94 -54.43
N ALA A 335 -48.26 37.99 -55.15
CA ALA A 335 -49.47 37.98 -56.02
C ALA A 335 -49.97 39.39 -56.44
N ILE A 336 -49.98 39.63 -57.76
CA ILE A 336 -51.10 40.06 -58.65
C ILE A 336 -51.75 41.46 -58.39
N PRO A 337 -52.13 42.25 -59.42
CA PRO A 337 -52.16 42.02 -60.87
C PRO A 337 -51.15 42.81 -61.70
#